data_AF-A0A6L9QN09-F1
#
_entry.id   AF-A0A6L9QN09-F1
#
_cell.length_a   1.000
_cell.length_b   1.000
_cell.length_c   1.000
_cell.angle_alpha   90.00
_cell.angle_beta   90.00
_cell.angle_gamma   90.00
#
_symmetry.space_group_name_H-M   'P 1'
#
loop_
_entity.id
_entity.type
_entity.pdbx_description
1 polymer ?
#
loop_
_entity_poly.entity_id
_entity_poly.type
_entity_poly.pdbx_seq_one_letter_code
_entity_poly.pdbx_strand_id
1 'polypeptide(L)'
;MRALSVRAERQVLRLRTRLGRRTTTRYLNALAVALQARGWRFTKLYRPKEFPTPLPMLWVHAGIAKEVGIVVSVRATPGGTWGYYEALRGRQGYLWPCGDAKSAAEQIDLLLKHQMFPGTW
;
A
#
# COMPACT_ATOMS: atom_id res chain seq x y z
N MET A 1 8.72 -23.79 -20.34
CA MET A 1 9.62 -23.40 -19.22
C MET A 1 9.33 -22.01 -18.61
N ARG A 2 9.12 -20.95 -19.40
CA ARG A 2 8.91 -19.56 -18.91
C ARG A 2 7.70 -19.34 -17.98
N ALA A 3 6.63 -20.12 -18.12
CA ALA A 3 5.46 -20.00 -17.24
C ALA A 3 5.70 -20.56 -15.82
N LEU A 4 6.55 -21.59 -15.71
CA LEU A 4 6.89 -22.23 -14.43
C LEU A 4 7.81 -21.33 -13.59
N SER A 5 8.77 -20.64 -14.23
CA SER A 5 9.64 -19.68 -13.55
C SER A 5 8.86 -18.48 -13.00
N VAL A 6 7.92 -17.94 -13.78
CA VAL A 6 7.01 -16.86 -13.34
C VAL A 6 6.13 -17.31 -12.16
N ARG A 7 5.66 -18.57 -12.16
CA ARG A 7 4.85 -19.11 -11.05
C ARG A 7 5.69 -19.30 -9.79
N ALA A 8 6.92 -19.81 -9.90
CA ALA A 8 7.85 -19.96 -8.78
C ALA A 8 8.21 -18.61 -8.16
N GLU A 9 8.60 -17.63 -9.00
CA GLU A 9 8.90 -16.26 -8.55
C GLU A 9 7.69 -15.64 -7.82
N ARG A 10 6.47 -15.83 -8.33
CA ARG A 10 5.25 -15.35 -7.67
C ARG A 10 5.08 -15.93 -6.27
N GLN A 11 5.38 -17.21 -6.06
CA GLN A 11 5.29 -17.84 -4.74
C GLN A 11 6.37 -17.33 -3.80
N VAL A 12 7.60 -17.17 -4.28
CA VAL A 12 8.71 -16.58 -3.52
C VAL A 12 8.35 -15.17 -3.05
N LEU A 13 7.82 -14.32 -3.94
CA LEU A 13 7.40 -12.96 -3.57
C LEU A 13 6.24 -12.95 -2.57
N ARG A 14 5.27 -13.88 -2.71
CA ARG A 14 4.17 -14.02 -1.74
C ARG A 14 4.70 -14.42 -0.36
N LEU A 15 5.59 -15.40 -0.31
CA LEU A 15 6.22 -15.85 0.94
C LEU A 15 7.01 -14.72 1.58
N ARG A 16 7.86 -14.04 0.81
CA ARG A 16 8.66 -12.91 1.28
C ARG A 16 7.78 -11.78 1.82
N THR A 17 6.65 -11.51 1.17
CA THR A 17 5.68 -10.51 1.67
C THR A 17 5.07 -10.92 3.01
N ARG A 18 4.71 -12.20 3.20
CA ARG A 18 4.16 -12.72 4.45
C ARG A 18 5.19 -12.68 5.60
N LEU A 19 6.42 -13.10 5.32
CA LEU A 19 7.51 -13.12 6.31
C LEU A 19 8.03 -11.72 6.64
N GLY A 20 7.97 -10.77 5.70
CA GLY A 20 8.47 -9.41 5.88
C GLY A 20 7.56 -8.47 6.65
N ARG A 21 6.74 -8.97 7.58
CA ARG A 21 5.74 -8.17 8.32
C ARG A 21 6.33 -6.89 8.94
N ARG A 22 7.48 -6.99 9.61
CA ARG A 22 8.18 -5.85 10.22
C ARG A 22 8.57 -4.80 9.17
N THR A 23 9.12 -5.23 8.05
CA THR A 23 9.51 -4.36 6.93
C THR A 23 8.31 -3.66 6.32
N THR A 24 7.25 -4.41 6.05
CA THR A 24 5.97 -3.88 5.55
C THR A 24 5.37 -2.85 6.52
N THR A 25 5.34 -3.14 7.83
CA THR A 25 4.88 -2.17 8.84
C THR A 25 5.75 -0.91 8.86
N ARG A 26 7.08 -1.02 8.72
CA ARG A 26 7.97 0.15 8.65
C ARG A 26 7.62 1.05 7.47
N TYR A 27 7.43 0.48 6.28
CA TYR A 27 7.07 1.26 5.09
C TYR A 27 5.68 1.87 5.17
N LEU A 28 4.69 1.17 5.74
CA LEU A 28 3.37 1.74 5.98
C LEU A 28 3.38 2.86 7.03
N ASN A 29 4.22 2.76 8.06
CA ASN A 29 4.41 3.85 9.02
C ASN A 29 5.03 5.09 8.37
N ALA A 30 6.08 4.91 7.56
CA ALA A 30 6.69 6.00 6.82
C ALA A 30 5.70 6.69 5.87
N LEU A 31 4.89 5.89 5.16
CA LEU A 31 3.83 6.41 4.29
C LEU A 31 2.76 7.17 5.09
N ALA A 32 2.35 6.65 6.25
CA ALA A 32 1.37 7.33 7.10
C ALA A 32 1.86 8.71 7.55
N VAL A 33 3.14 8.85 7.94
CA VAL A 33 3.73 10.14 8.30
C VAL A 33 3.73 11.10 7.11
N ALA A 34 4.13 10.64 5.93
CA ALA A 34 4.15 11.44 4.71
C ALA A 34 2.74 11.91 4.30
N LEU A 35 1.73 11.05 4.40
CA LEU A 35 0.33 11.38 4.11
C LEU A 35 -0.29 12.29 5.18
N GLN A 36 0.09 12.14 6.45
CA GLN A 36 -0.37 13.00 7.54
C GLN A 36 0.04 14.45 7.31
N ALA A 37 1.27 14.68 6.84
CA ALA A 37 1.75 16.01 6.47
C ALA A 37 0.94 16.66 5.35
N ARG A 38 0.16 15.87 4.60
CA ARG A 38 -0.76 16.33 3.54
C ARG A 38 -2.22 16.43 3.97
N GLY A 39 -2.52 16.19 5.25
CA GLY A 39 -3.87 16.32 5.82
C GLY A 39 -4.75 15.06 5.73
N TRP A 40 -4.21 13.93 5.27
CA TRP A 40 -4.97 12.68 5.21
C TRP A 40 -5.06 12.00 6.57
N ARG A 41 -6.20 11.34 6.83
CA ARG A 41 -6.38 10.47 8.00
C ARG A 41 -6.10 9.02 7.63
N PHE A 42 -5.75 8.22 8.63
CA PHE A 42 -5.40 6.83 8.41
C PHE A 42 -5.83 5.91 9.54
N THR A 43 -6.17 4.67 9.17
CA THR A 43 -6.41 3.55 10.09
C THR A 43 -5.39 2.45 9.80
N LYS A 44 -4.64 2.06 10.84
CA LYS A 44 -3.58 1.05 10.77
C LYS A 44 -4.18 -0.35 10.97
N LEU A 45 -4.51 -1.03 9.87
CA LEU A 45 -5.12 -2.36 9.85
C LEU A 45 -4.08 -3.49 10.02
N TYR A 46 -3.18 -3.34 11.00
CA TYR A 46 -2.10 -4.29 11.24
C TYR A 46 -1.69 -4.44 12.70
N ARG A 47 -2.55 -4.01 13.63
CA ARG A 47 -2.42 -4.38 15.03
C ARG A 47 -2.85 -5.84 15.18
N PRO A 48 -1.94 -6.77 15.55
CA PRO A 48 -2.25 -8.20 15.57
C PRO A 48 -3.42 -8.59 16.46
N LYS A 49 -3.66 -7.81 17.53
CA LYS A 49 -4.76 -8.05 18.48
C LYS A 49 -6.13 -7.58 17.96
N GLU A 50 -6.15 -6.62 17.04
CA GLU A 50 -7.38 -5.98 16.55
C GLU A 50 -7.76 -6.48 15.16
N PHE A 51 -6.78 -6.89 14.35
CA PHE A 51 -6.98 -7.29 12.95
C PHE A 51 -6.15 -8.55 12.65
N PRO A 52 -6.77 -9.75 12.54
CA PRO A 52 -6.09 -10.98 12.17
C PRO A 52 -5.82 -11.04 10.65
N THR A 53 -5.32 -9.94 10.07
CA THR A 53 -4.98 -9.88 8.65
C THR A 53 -3.56 -10.43 8.44
N PRO A 54 -3.35 -11.32 7.45
CA PRO A 54 -2.04 -11.91 7.19
C PRO A 54 -1.04 -10.89 6.62
N LEU A 55 -1.53 -9.75 6.13
CA LEU A 55 -0.73 -8.69 5.52
C LEU A 55 -1.07 -7.36 6.18
N PRO A 56 -0.08 -6.60 6.67
CA PRO A 56 -0.34 -5.28 7.18
C PRO A 56 -0.90 -4.35 6.10
N MET A 57 -1.94 -3.60 6.43
CA MET A 57 -2.59 -2.65 5.53
C MET A 57 -2.82 -1.29 6.20
N LEU A 58 -2.82 -0.23 5.41
CA LEU A 58 -3.10 1.13 5.84
C LEU A 58 -4.32 1.64 5.06
N TRP A 59 -5.43 1.88 5.75
CA TRP A 59 -6.55 2.58 5.13
C TRP A 59 -6.31 4.08 5.24
N VAL A 60 -6.29 4.77 4.10
CA VAL A 60 -6.12 6.23 3.98
C VAL A 60 -7.45 6.80 3.50
N HIS A 61 -7.95 7.86 4.15
CA HIS A 61 -9.28 8.39 3.84
C HIS A 61 -9.42 9.88 4.16
N ALA A 62 -10.34 10.55 3.44
CA ALA A 62 -10.82 11.88 3.80
C ALA A 62 -11.79 11.71 4.98
N GLY A 63 -11.40 12.10 6.19
CA GLY A 63 -12.18 11.82 7.42
C GLY A 63 -13.68 12.13 7.39
N ILE A 64 -14.12 13.09 6.56
CA ILE A 64 -15.51 13.54 6.42
C ILE A 64 -16.28 12.69 5.40
N ALA A 65 -15.62 12.18 4.37
CA ALA A 65 -16.18 11.32 3.34
C ALA A 65 -15.56 9.94 3.44
N LYS A 66 -16.08 9.09 4.33
CA LYS A 66 -15.57 7.71 4.54
C LYS A 66 -15.60 6.85 3.27
N GLU A 67 -16.41 7.24 2.29
CA GLU A 67 -16.47 6.61 0.96
C GLU A 67 -15.25 6.92 0.09
N VAL A 68 -14.54 8.03 0.35
CA VAL A 68 -13.32 8.39 -0.37
C VAL A 68 -12.10 7.95 0.43
N GLY A 69 -11.48 6.88 -0.06
CA GLY A 69 -10.30 6.31 0.55
C GLY A 69 -9.68 5.19 -0.26
N ILE A 70 -8.48 4.82 0.15
CA ILE A 70 -7.70 3.74 -0.46
C ILE A 70 -7.10 2.88 0.63
N VAL A 71 -7.14 1.56 0.43
CA VAL A 71 -6.44 0.61 1.31
C VAL A 71 -5.10 0.29 0.67
N VAL A 72 -4.00 0.64 1.33
CA VAL A 72 -2.63 0.43 0.86
C VAL A 72 -2.01 -0.75 1.57
N SER A 73 -1.34 -1.61 0.81
CA SER A 73 -0.52 -2.73 1.28
C SER A 73 0.91 -2.57 0.77
N VAL A 74 1.87 -3.27 1.38
CA VAL A 74 3.25 -3.32 0.90
C VAL A 74 3.56 -4.75 0.47
N ARG A 75 4.17 -4.91 -0.70
CA ARG A 75 4.50 -6.21 -1.29
C ARG A 75 5.94 -6.26 -1.74
N ALA A 76 6.54 -7.44 -1.60
CA ALA A 76 7.87 -7.70 -2.14
C ALA A 76 7.81 -7.72 -3.67
N THR A 77 8.78 -7.07 -4.30
CA THR A 77 8.96 -7.00 -5.76
C THR A 77 10.24 -7.74 -6.17
N PRO A 78 10.36 -8.12 -7.46
CA PRO A 78 11.60 -8.67 -8.00
C PRO A 78 12.81 -7.78 -7.67
N GLY A 79 14.00 -8.39 -7.52
CA GLY A 79 15.22 -7.64 -7.24
C GLY A 79 15.39 -7.17 -5.78
N GLY A 80 14.74 -7.83 -4.81
CA GLY A 80 14.97 -7.51 -3.40
C GLY A 80 14.26 -6.26 -2.89
N THR A 81 13.45 -5.59 -3.71
CA THR A 81 12.75 -4.34 -3.39
C THR A 81 11.35 -4.56 -2.82
N TRP A 82 10.65 -3.47 -2.52
CA TRP A 82 9.27 -3.43 -2.00
C TRP A 82 8.50 -2.30 -2.70
N GLY A 83 7.20 -2.51 -2.91
CA GLY A 83 6.30 -1.51 -3.49
C GLY A 83 5.03 -1.33 -2.67
N TYR A 84 4.48 -0.11 -2.73
CA TYR A 84 3.13 0.21 -2.25
C TYR A 84 2.11 -0.24 -3.30
N TYR A 85 1.04 -0.86 -2.83
CA TYR A 85 -0.04 -1.36 -3.67
C TYR A 85 -1.39 -1.02 -3.09
N GLU A 86 -2.34 -0.62 -3.92
CA GLU A 86 -3.76 -0.67 -3.61
C GLU A 86 -4.17 -2.14 -3.36
N ALA A 87 -4.62 -2.42 -2.14
CA ALA A 87 -4.87 -3.76 -1.66
C ALA A 87 -5.99 -4.46 -2.45
N LEU A 88 -7.06 -3.72 -2.79
CA LEU A 88 -8.23 -4.25 -3.49
C LEU A 88 -7.93 -4.64 -4.94
N ARG A 89 -6.99 -3.96 -5.60
CA ARG A 89 -6.57 -4.24 -6.99
C ARG A 89 -5.46 -5.29 -7.10
N GLY A 90 -5.10 -5.92 -5.99
CA GLY A 90 -4.13 -7.02 -5.98
C GLY A 90 -2.76 -6.59 -6.53
N ARG A 91 -2.30 -7.25 -7.61
CA ARG A 91 -1.01 -6.92 -8.25
C ARG A 91 -1.12 -5.79 -9.29
N GLN A 92 -2.32 -5.50 -9.80
CA GLN A 92 -2.55 -4.40 -10.73
C GLN A 92 -2.61 -3.05 -10.02
N GLY A 93 -2.78 -3.05 -8.70
CA GLY A 93 -2.81 -1.84 -7.89
C GLY A 93 -1.44 -1.27 -7.54
N TYR A 94 -0.40 -1.44 -8.36
CA TYR A 94 0.90 -0.85 -8.04
C TYR A 94 0.78 0.69 -7.95
N LEU A 95 1.27 1.28 -6.86
CA LEU A 95 1.21 2.72 -6.64
C LEU A 95 2.59 3.36 -6.81
N TRP A 96 3.60 2.88 -6.06
CA TRP A 96 4.93 3.50 -6.02
C TRP A 96 5.96 2.57 -5.36
N PRO A 97 7.28 2.70 -5.64
CA PRO A 97 8.31 1.99 -4.86
C PRO A 97 8.36 2.47 -3.39
N CYS A 98 8.63 1.57 -2.45
CA CYS A 98 8.71 1.92 -1.02
C CYS A 98 9.95 2.73 -0.61
N GLY A 99 10.94 2.85 -1.50
CA GLY A 99 12.15 3.64 -1.25
C GLY A 99 11.89 5.14 -1.11
N ASP A 100 10.73 5.63 -1.57
CA ASP A 100 10.35 7.03 -1.52
C ASP A 100 8.90 7.18 -1.04
N ALA A 101 8.73 7.31 0.27
CA ALA A 101 7.42 7.48 0.88
C ALA A 101 6.80 8.86 0.57
N LYS A 102 7.61 9.88 0.25
CA LYS A 102 7.13 11.24 -0.03
C LYS A 102 6.46 11.28 -1.39
N SER A 103 7.14 10.82 -2.44
CA SER A 103 6.55 10.75 -3.77
C SER A 103 5.40 9.74 -3.83
N ALA A 104 5.46 8.65 -3.06
CA ALA A 104 4.32 7.75 -2.91
C ALA A 104 3.09 8.47 -2.32
N ALA A 105 3.28 9.32 -1.30
CA ALA A 105 2.21 10.09 -0.69
C ALA A 105 1.65 11.15 -1.64
N GLU A 106 2.48 11.77 -2.47
CA GLU A 106 2.04 12.69 -3.54
C GLU A 106 1.16 11.99 -4.57
N GLN A 107 1.57 10.81 -5.05
CA GLN A 107 0.78 10.02 -5.99
C GLN A 107 -0.59 9.62 -5.39
N ILE A 108 -0.61 9.19 -4.13
CA ILE A 108 -1.85 8.82 -3.43
C ILE A 108 -2.75 10.03 -3.19
N ASP A 109 -2.17 11.18 -2.83
CA ASP A 109 -2.91 12.43 -2.64
C ASP A 109 -3.64 12.86 -3.93
N LEU A 110 -2.96 12.77 -5.08
CA LEU A 110 -3.58 13.06 -6.38
C LEU A 110 -4.75 12.12 -6.68
N LEU A 111 -4.57 10.81 -6.45
CA LEU A 111 -5.62 9.81 -6.67
C LEU A 111 -6.85 10.10 -5.80
N LEU A 112 -6.64 10.37 -4.51
CA LEU A 112 -7.75 10.63 -3.58
C LEU A 112 -8.43 11.98 -3.87
N LYS A 113 -7.68 13.03 -4.23
CA LYS A 113 -8.28 14.31 -4.67
C LYS A 113 -9.12 14.15 -5.92
N HIS A 114 -8.67 13.34 -6.88
CA HIS A 114 -9.46 13.04 -8.08
C HIS A 114 -10.76 12.30 -7.73
N GLN A 115 -10.74 11.38 -6.74
CA GLN A 115 -11.94 10.73 -6.23
C GLN A 115 -12.90 11.70 -5.50
N MET A 116 -12.38 12.71 -4.79
CA MET A 116 -13.21 13.71 -4.10
C MET A 116 -13.87 14.71 -5.06
N PHE A 117 -13.20 15.05 -6.16
CA PHE A 117 -13.65 16.08 -7.10
C PHE A 117 -13.66 15.56 -8.55
N PRO A 118 -14.56 14.61 -8.89
CA PRO A 118 -14.66 14.10 -10.25
C PRO A 118 -15.02 15.24 -11.21
N GLY A 119 -14.17 15.47 -12.23
CA GLY A 119 -14.40 16.48 -13.28
C GLY A 119 -13.66 17.83 -13.12
N THR A 120 -12.74 17.96 -12.16
CA THR A 120 -11.94 19.20 -11.97
C THR A 120 -10.57 19.19 -12.67
N TRP A 121 -10.32 18.22 -13.55
CA TRP A 121 -9.04 17.99 -14.22
C TRP A 121 -9.22 17.51 -15.65
#